data_AF-A0A0F6W8G4-F1
#
_entry.id   AF-A0A0F6W8G4-F1
#
_cell.length_a   1.000
_cell.length_b   1.000
_cell.length_c   1.000
_cell.angle_alpha   90.00
_cell.angle_beta   90.00
_cell.angle_gamma   90.00
#
_symmetry.space_group_name_H-M   'P 1'
#
loop_
_entity.id
_entity.type
_entity.pdbx_description
1 polymer ?
#
loop_
_entity_poly.entity_id
_entity_poly.type
_entity_poly.pdbx_seq_one_letter_code
_entity_poly.pdbx_strand_id
1 'polypeptide(L)'
;MSDEQHPGADIEACIATLERIVEDRGLLAEVDEETRQRLVKAAGLVSRPDRAALRKMAKAFRRKERDERRRADDEVLDATGIRTLRRAPVFVTPPALLPGSAPEAAPVQRELRDARKCYVCKAEFTRVHAFYDQMCEPCAELNWQKRNQSADLRGRVALVTGARVKIGYHAAIKLLRAGAHVVVTTRFPRDAAARYTREEDFEQWRDRLEVHGLDLRHTPSVEAFCARMLETLPRLDFILNNACQTVRRPAGFYRHLMELEGAGHDAVSAPARALLASWEEHRKARHETLVKERSELARDVGLVDPAALSQLELLPEDRGQDLALFPAARLDADLQQVDLRGRNSWRLTLAEVSSVELLEVQLVNAVAPFVLNARLKPLMMRVPTRDKHVVNVSAMEGQFYRDHKTDKHPHTNMAKAALNMMTRTSAADYVKDGIHMNSVDTGWITDEDPLEIAAKKVEEHGFHPPLDVVDGAARIVAPIFDGLISGEHVWGLFLKDYKPIPW
;
A
#
# COMPACT_ATOMS: atom_id res chain seq x y z
N MET A 1 1.52 -32.64 -32.28
CA MET A 1 2.74 -31.84 -32.32
C MET A 1 2.76 -31.14 -33.66
N SER A 2 2.17 -29.94 -33.73
CA SER A 2 2.15 -29.14 -34.95
C SER A 2 3.48 -28.39 -35.05
N ASP A 3 4.24 -28.65 -36.11
CA ASP A 3 5.34 -27.80 -36.55
C ASP A 3 4.81 -26.37 -36.73
N GLU A 4 5.24 -25.45 -35.88
CA GLU A 4 5.18 -24.03 -36.21
C GLU A 4 6.22 -23.79 -37.32
N GLN A 5 5.79 -23.94 -38.57
CA GLN A 5 6.55 -23.49 -39.74
C GLN A 5 6.92 -22.02 -39.54
N HIS A 6 8.21 -21.75 -39.40
CA HIS A 6 8.73 -20.39 -39.21
C HIS A 6 8.62 -19.66 -40.55
N PRO A 7 7.75 -18.63 -40.69
CA PRO A 7 7.46 -18.02 -42.00
C PRO A 7 8.70 -17.45 -42.71
N GLY A 8 9.75 -17.12 -41.96
CA GLY A 8 11.02 -16.64 -42.52
C GLY A 8 11.76 -17.70 -43.36
N ALA A 9 11.78 -18.96 -42.93
CA ALA A 9 12.45 -20.04 -43.65
C ALA A 9 11.78 -20.35 -44.99
N ASP A 10 10.44 -20.35 -45.02
CA ASP A 10 9.67 -20.55 -46.25
C ASP A 10 9.83 -19.38 -47.23
N ILE A 11 9.98 -18.14 -46.71
CA ILE A 11 10.25 -16.96 -47.53
C ILE A 11 11.67 -17.04 -48.13
N GLU A 12 12.68 -17.44 -47.36
CA GLU A 12 14.04 -17.63 -47.87
C GLU A 12 14.11 -18.72 -48.94
N ALA A 13 13.45 -19.86 -48.74
CA ALA A 13 13.33 -20.91 -49.75
C ALA A 13 12.59 -20.44 -51.01
N CYS A 14 11.53 -19.63 -50.83
CA CYS A 14 10.80 -19.01 -51.93
C CYS A 14 11.67 -18.02 -52.72
N ILE A 15 12.46 -17.19 -52.04
CA ILE A 15 13.43 -16.28 -52.67
C ILE A 15 14.43 -17.07 -53.50
N ALA A 16 15.08 -18.09 -52.94
CA ALA A 16 16.06 -18.91 -53.65
C ALA A 16 15.45 -19.62 -54.88
N THR A 17 14.20 -20.07 -54.77
CA THR A 17 13.48 -20.68 -55.90
C THR A 17 13.15 -19.66 -56.99
N LEU A 18 12.69 -18.45 -56.62
CA LEU A 18 12.42 -17.37 -57.56
C LEU A 18 13.71 -16.91 -58.26
N GLU A 19 14.82 -16.80 -57.54
CA GLU A 19 16.13 -16.44 -58.09
C GLU A 19 16.63 -17.48 -59.10
N ARG A 20 16.53 -18.78 -58.79
CA ARG A 20 16.85 -19.87 -59.73
C ARG A 20 15.99 -19.83 -61.01
N ILE A 21 14.72 -19.50 -60.90
CA ILE A 21 13.81 -19.35 -62.05
C ILE A 21 14.15 -18.11 -62.89
N VAL A 22 14.68 -17.05 -62.26
CA VAL A 22 15.20 -15.87 -62.97
C VAL A 22 16.48 -16.22 -63.74
N GLU A 23 17.38 -17.01 -63.14
CA GLU A 23 18.61 -17.50 -63.77
C GLU A 23 18.34 -18.50 -64.90
N ASP A 24 17.41 -19.44 -64.69
CA ASP A 24 16.96 -20.42 -65.68
C ASP A 24 15.43 -20.50 -65.75
N ARG A 25 14.86 -19.84 -66.76
CA ARG A 25 13.42 -19.89 -67.03
C ARG A 25 12.93 -21.25 -67.54
N GLY A 26 13.83 -22.12 -68.00
CA GLY A 26 13.52 -23.46 -68.47
C GLY A 26 12.90 -24.34 -67.38
N LEU A 27 13.21 -24.07 -66.12
CA LEU A 27 12.63 -24.75 -64.95
C LEU A 27 11.09 -24.66 -64.89
N LEU A 28 10.49 -23.64 -65.53
CA LEU A 28 9.03 -23.50 -65.61
C LEU A 28 8.38 -24.47 -66.61
N ALA A 29 9.16 -25.17 -67.44
CA ALA A 29 8.66 -26.21 -68.33
C ALA A 29 8.49 -27.57 -67.61
N GLU A 30 9.08 -27.73 -66.43
CA GLU A 30 9.02 -28.96 -65.61
C GLU A 30 7.79 -29.00 -64.69
N VAL A 31 7.02 -27.90 -64.62
CA VAL A 31 5.79 -27.78 -63.82
C VAL A 31 4.56 -27.62 -64.73
N ASP A 32 3.40 -28.07 -64.25
CA ASP A 32 2.15 -27.95 -65.01
C ASP A 32 1.72 -26.48 -65.23
N GLU A 33 0.85 -26.28 -66.23
CA GLU A 33 0.35 -24.97 -66.63
C GLU A 33 -0.31 -24.21 -65.47
N GLU A 34 -1.09 -24.93 -64.66
CA GLU A 34 -1.84 -24.36 -63.54
C GLU A 34 -0.91 -23.80 -62.47
N THR A 35 0.10 -24.57 -62.07
CA THR A 35 1.10 -24.18 -61.08
C THR A 35 1.92 -22.99 -61.56
N ARG A 36 2.31 -22.99 -62.84
CA ARG A 36 3.04 -21.87 -63.45
C ARG A 36 2.22 -20.58 -63.43
N GLN A 37 0.94 -20.64 -63.79
CA GLN A 37 0.05 -19.46 -63.75
C GLN A 37 -0.15 -18.94 -62.33
N ARG A 38 -0.31 -19.85 -61.35
CA ARG A 38 -0.42 -19.48 -59.93
C ARG A 38 0.83 -18.78 -59.42
N LEU A 39 2.02 -19.29 -59.76
CA LEU A 39 3.30 -18.69 -59.37
C LEU A 39 3.44 -17.26 -59.91
N VAL A 40 3.26 -17.06 -61.22
CA VAL A 40 3.39 -15.73 -61.86
C VAL A 40 2.37 -14.74 -61.31
N LYS A 41 1.11 -15.18 -61.13
CA LYS A 41 0.05 -14.34 -60.54
C LYS A 41 0.38 -13.95 -59.10
N ALA A 42 0.84 -14.89 -58.29
CA ALA A 42 1.23 -14.63 -56.89
C ALA A 42 2.43 -13.67 -56.82
N ALA A 43 3.48 -13.92 -57.60
CA ALA A 43 4.65 -13.04 -57.68
C ALA A 43 4.28 -11.61 -58.14
N GLY A 44 3.37 -11.50 -59.11
CA GLY A 44 2.82 -10.21 -59.56
C GLY A 44 2.05 -9.46 -58.48
N LEU A 45 1.21 -10.16 -57.71
CA LEU A 45 0.44 -9.57 -56.59
C LEU A 45 1.33 -9.17 -55.41
N VAL A 46 2.43 -9.88 -55.17
CA VAL A 46 3.45 -9.51 -54.17
C VAL A 46 4.26 -8.29 -54.63
N SER A 47 4.65 -8.24 -55.91
CA SER A 47 5.43 -7.14 -56.49
C SER A 47 4.60 -5.85 -56.64
N ARG A 48 3.32 -5.96 -57.03
CA ARG A 48 2.41 -4.83 -57.27
C ARG A 48 1.09 -5.04 -56.50
N PRO A 49 1.13 -4.89 -55.17
CA PRO A 49 -0.07 -5.04 -54.34
C PRO A 49 -1.08 -3.92 -54.60
N ASP A 50 -2.37 -4.22 -54.38
CA ASP A 50 -3.41 -3.20 -54.41
C ASP A 50 -3.35 -2.24 -53.20
N ARG A 51 -4.16 -1.18 -53.22
CA ARG A 51 -4.20 -0.18 -52.15
C ARG A 51 -4.60 -0.78 -50.79
N ALA A 52 -5.42 -1.84 -50.75
CA ALA A 52 -5.87 -2.46 -49.51
C ALA A 52 -4.74 -3.30 -48.87
N ALA A 53 -4.02 -4.07 -49.69
CA ALA A 53 -2.84 -4.83 -49.30
C ALA A 53 -1.71 -3.91 -48.81
N LEU A 54 -1.44 -2.79 -49.50
CA LEU A 54 -0.48 -1.77 -49.04
C LEU A 54 -0.84 -1.19 -47.65
N ARG A 55 -2.12 -0.87 -47.43
CA ARG A 55 -2.60 -0.40 -46.11
C ARG A 55 -2.45 -1.47 -45.03
N LYS A 56 -2.77 -2.73 -45.33
CA LYS A 56 -2.61 -3.86 -44.40
C LYS A 56 -1.14 -4.07 -44.04
N MET A 57 -0.25 -4.01 -45.02
CA MET A 57 1.20 -4.11 -44.83
C MET A 57 1.74 -2.96 -43.98
N ALA A 58 1.40 -1.72 -44.31
CA ALA A 58 1.80 -0.55 -43.52
C ALA A 58 1.29 -0.62 -42.06
N LYS A 59 0.05 -1.12 -41.85
CA LYS A 59 -0.50 -1.37 -40.51
C LYS A 59 0.29 -2.45 -39.77
N ALA A 60 0.70 -3.52 -40.46
CA ALA A 60 1.51 -4.59 -39.88
C ALA A 60 2.91 -4.10 -39.48
N PHE A 61 3.59 -3.32 -40.33
CA PHE A 61 4.88 -2.72 -40.00
C PHE A 61 4.79 -1.74 -38.83
N ARG A 62 3.81 -0.83 -38.83
CA ARG A 62 3.58 0.09 -37.70
C ARG A 62 3.28 -0.65 -36.41
N ARG A 63 2.54 -1.77 -36.48
CA ARG A 63 2.30 -2.63 -35.32
C ARG A 63 3.61 -3.27 -34.83
N LYS A 64 4.42 -3.84 -35.73
CA LYS A 64 5.71 -4.44 -35.38
C LYS A 64 6.64 -3.41 -34.71
N GLU A 65 6.81 -2.24 -35.31
CA GLU A 65 7.64 -1.16 -34.76
C GLU A 65 7.13 -0.69 -33.39
N ARG A 66 5.82 -0.50 -33.23
CA ARG A 66 5.23 -0.14 -31.94
C ARG A 66 5.45 -1.23 -30.89
N ASP A 67 5.27 -2.49 -31.26
CA ASP A 67 5.43 -3.63 -30.35
C ASP A 67 6.92 -3.79 -29.96
N GLU A 68 7.87 -3.51 -30.87
CA GLU A 68 9.32 -3.44 -30.58
C GLU A 68 9.67 -2.27 -29.64
N ARG A 69 9.11 -1.07 -29.88
CA ARG A 69 9.32 0.09 -28.99
C ARG A 69 8.80 -0.19 -27.59
N ARG A 70 7.59 -0.76 -27.49
CA ARG A 70 6.99 -1.17 -26.21
C ARG A 70 7.85 -2.18 -25.46
N ARG A 71 8.36 -3.22 -26.15
CA ARG A 71 9.25 -4.23 -25.52
C ARG A 71 10.52 -3.60 -24.95
N ALA A 72 11.17 -2.72 -25.72
CA ALA A 72 12.37 -2.03 -25.25
C ALA A 72 12.10 -1.15 -24.02
N ASP A 73 10.94 -0.47 -23.98
CA ASP A 73 10.53 0.33 -22.84
C ASP A 73 10.19 -0.56 -21.62
N ASP A 74 9.49 -1.69 -21.84
CA ASP A 74 9.17 -2.65 -20.78
C ASP A 74 10.45 -3.25 -20.16
N GLU A 75 11.48 -3.57 -20.95
CA GLU A 75 12.80 -4.01 -20.45
C GLU A 75 13.49 -2.97 -19.56
N VAL A 76 13.39 -1.69 -19.93
CA VAL A 76 13.90 -0.58 -19.12
C VAL A 76 13.17 -0.48 -17.78
N LEU A 77 11.84 -0.53 -17.82
CA LEU A 77 10.99 -0.39 -16.64
C LEU A 77 11.12 -1.58 -15.71
N ASP A 78 11.14 -2.80 -16.24
CA ASP A 78 11.24 -4.05 -15.47
C ASP A 78 12.52 -4.17 -14.68
N ALA A 79 13.58 -3.48 -15.07
CA ALA A 79 14.83 -3.45 -14.33
C ALA A 79 14.85 -2.44 -13.16
N THR A 80 13.80 -1.63 -12.97
CA THR A 80 13.74 -0.67 -11.86
C THR A 80 13.62 -1.37 -10.50
N GLY A 81 14.12 -0.70 -9.46
CA GLY A 81 14.08 -1.20 -8.09
C GLY A 81 12.66 -1.50 -7.59
N ILE A 82 11.69 -0.62 -7.85
CA ILE A 82 10.31 -0.82 -7.41
C ILE A 82 9.66 -2.04 -8.08
N ARG A 83 9.92 -2.31 -9.37
CA ARG A 83 9.42 -3.51 -10.04
C ARG A 83 10.12 -4.78 -9.57
N THR A 84 11.42 -4.68 -9.25
CA THR A 84 12.17 -5.78 -8.64
C THR A 84 11.59 -6.16 -7.28
N LEU A 85 11.31 -5.17 -6.42
CA LEU A 85 10.66 -5.40 -5.12
C LEU A 85 9.27 -6.03 -5.27
N ARG A 86 8.46 -5.59 -6.25
CA ARG A 86 7.12 -6.14 -6.50
C ARG A 86 7.14 -7.61 -6.94
N ARG A 87 8.22 -8.08 -7.55
CA ARG A 87 8.38 -9.49 -7.95
C ARG A 87 8.82 -10.39 -6.79
N ALA A 88 9.27 -9.82 -5.68
CA ALA A 88 9.63 -10.60 -4.50
C ALA A 88 8.37 -11.27 -3.92
N PRO A 89 8.42 -12.56 -3.55
CA PRO A 89 7.26 -13.28 -3.03
C PRO A 89 6.80 -12.77 -1.66
N VAL A 90 7.73 -12.20 -0.88
CA VAL A 90 7.48 -11.61 0.43
C VAL A 90 8.14 -10.24 0.45
N PHE A 91 7.41 -9.24 0.95
CA PHE A 91 7.95 -7.91 1.15
C PHE A 91 8.95 -7.93 2.31
N VAL A 92 10.16 -7.44 2.07
CA VAL A 92 11.22 -7.35 3.09
C VAL A 92 11.40 -5.90 3.50
N THR A 93 11.42 -5.65 4.81
CA THR A 93 11.73 -4.33 5.36
C THR A 93 13.11 -3.89 4.89
N PRO A 94 13.27 -2.73 4.23
CA PRO A 94 14.59 -2.25 3.83
C PRO A 94 15.52 -2.14 5.05
N PRO A 95 16.82 -2.45 4.93
CA PRO A 95 17.75 -2.37 6.05
C PRO A 95 17.85 -0.93 6.58
N ALA A 96 18.26 -0.79 7.85
CA ALA A 96 18.59 0.51 8.40
C ALA A 96 19.78 1.12 7.62
N LEU A 97 19.63 2.35 7.16
CA LEU A 97 20.73 3.09 6.57
C LEU A 97 21.60 3.66 7.69
N LEU A 98 22.92 3.62 7.51
CA LEU A 98 23.83 4.30 8.42
C LEU A 98 23.60 5.82 8.35
N PRO A 99 23.74 6.56 9.46
CA PRO A 99 23.68 8.02 9.44
C PRO A 99 24.67 8.59 8.42
N GLY A 100 24.19 9.35 7.43
CA GLY A 100 25.00 9.91 6.36
C GLY A 100 25.21 9.00 5.14
N SER A 101 24.76 7.75 5.16
CA SER A 101 24.71 6.89 3.97
C SER A 101 23.33 6.98 3.32
N ALA A 102 23.08 8.00 2.51
CA ALA A 102 22.04 7.85 1.50
C ALA A 102 22.57 6.80 0.51
N PRO A 103 21.81 5.73 0.19
CA PRO A 103 22.16 4.92 -0.95
C PRO A 103 22.13 5.87 -2.15
N GLU A 104 23.32 6.16 -2.72
CA GLU A 104 23.40 6.77 -4.03
C GLU A 104 22.54 5.90 -4.94
N ALA A 105 21.50 6.47 -5.53
CA ALA A 105 20.77 5.77 -6.56
C ALA A 105 21.80 5.40 -7.62
N ALA A 106 22.08 4.11 -7.79
CA ALA A 106 23.07 3.67 -8.77
C ALA A 106 22.74 4.35 -10.11
N PRO A 107 23.66 5.08 -10.73
CA PRO A 107 23.36 5.85 -11.92
C PRO A 107 23.14 4.87 -13.06
N VAL A 108 21.88 4.51 -13.28
CA VAL A 108 21.44 3.80 -14.46
C VAL A 108 20.40 4.68 -15.12
N GLN A 109 20.90 5.69 -15.83
CA GLN A 109 20.06 6.50 -16.70
C GLN A 109 19.59 5.59 -17.83
N ARG A 110 18.33 5.18 -17.77
CA ARG A 110 17.66 4.46 -18.84
C ARG A 110 16.64 5.39 -19.46
N GLU A 111 16.63 5.45 -20.79
CA GLU A 111 15.73 6.31 -21.54
C GLU A 111 14.67 5.47 -22.26
N LEU A 112 13.41 5.85 -22.08
CA LEU A 112 12.27 5.29 -22.79
C LEU A 112 12.18 5.87 -24.19
N ARG A 113 11.74 5.05 -25.13
CA ARG A 113 11.43 5.45 -26.50
C ARG A 113 10.14 6.24 -26.56
N ASP A 114 9.16 5.94 -25.71
CA ASP A 114 7.91 6.69 -25.58
C ASP A 114 7.86 7.48 -24.27
N ALA A 115 7.47 8.76 -24.36
CA ALA A 115 7.31 9.61 -23.20
C ALA A 115 6.14 9.14 -22.31
N ARG A 116 6.32 9.21 -20.98
CA ARG A 116 5.31 8.87 -19.98
C ARG A 116 5.01 10.06 -19.09
N LYS A 117 3.84 10.07 -18.43
CA LYS A 117 3.45 11.11 -17.47
C LYS A 117 3.89 10.76 -16.06
N CYS A 118 4.56 11.68 -15.38
CA CYS A 118 4.96 11.52 -13.99
C CYS A 118 3.74 11.37 -13.07
N TYR A 119 3.77 10.40 -12.16
CA TYR A 119 2.73 10.17 -11.16
C TYR A 119 2.46 11.40 -10.27
N VAL A 120 3.51 12.13 -9.88
CA VAL A 120 3.42 13.27 -8.97
C VAL A 120 3.04 14.55 -9.72
N CYS A 121 3.92 15.07 -10.58
CA CYS A 121 3.74 16.38 -11.21
C CYS A 121 3.02 16.36 -12.56
N LYS A 122 2.72 15.18 -13.11
CA LYS A 122 2.06 14.97 -14.42
C LYS A 122 2.86 15.43 -15.65
N ALA A 123 4.08 15.93 -15.48
CA ALA A 123 4.99 16.27 -16.59
C ALA A 123 5.39 15.02 -17.39
N GLU A 124 5.66 15.22 -18.68
CA GLU A 124 6.18 14.16 -19.55
C GLU A 124 7.67 13.92 -19.30
N PHE A 125 8.10 12.65 -19.34
CA PHE A 125 9.49 12.26 -19.15
C PHE A 125 9.82 10.98 -19.94
N THR A 126 11.08 10.86 -20.35
CA THR A 126 11.65 9.64 -20.96
C THR A 126 12.74 9.03 -20.09
N ARG A 127 13.43 9.82 -19.27
CA ARG A 127 14.49 9.35 -18.36
C ARG A 127 13.91 8.72 -17.11
N VAL A 128 14.25 7.45 -16.87
CA VAL A 128 13.72 6.65 -15.76
C VAL A 128 14.73 6.62 -14.61
N HIS A 129 14.24 6.82 -13.38
CA HIS A 129 15.03 6.69 -12.17
C HIS A 129 15.35 5.22 -11.87
N ALA A 130 16.51 4.94 -11.27
CA ALA A 130 16.92 3.57 -10.98
C ALA A 130 15.91 2.79 -10.12
N PHE A 131 15.22 3.48 -9.20
CA PHE A 131 14.21 2.87 -8.34
C PHE A 131 12.77 3.04 -8.85
N TYR A 132 12.36 4.23 -9.31
CA TYR A 132 10.96 4.54 -9.62
C TYR A 132 10.72 4.56 -11.13
N ASP A 133 9.69 3.85 -11.58
CA ASP A 133 9.39 3.67 -13.00
C ASP A 133 8.24 4.57 -13.51
N GLN A 134 7.56 5.27 -12.60
CA GLN A 134 6.40 6.13 -12.90
C GLN A 134 6.62 7.61 -12.49
N MET A 135 7.85 8.05 -12.28
CA MET A 135 8.16 9.43 -11.86
C MET A 135 9.26 10.05 -12.71
N CYS A 136 9.14 11.34 -13.04
CA CYS A 136 10.26 12.09 -13.59
C CYS A 136 11.37 12.20 -12.54
N GLU A 137 12.60 12.40 -13.01
CA GLU A 137 13.81 12.42 -12.19
C GLU A 137 13.71 13.32 -10.93
N PRO A 138 13.27 14.59 -10.98
CA PRO A 138 13.15 15.42 -9.78
C PRO A 138 12.16 14.89 -8.74
N CYS A 139 11.04 14.31 -9.20
CA CYS A 139 10.04 13.73 -8.30
C CYS A 139 10.54 12.41 -7.72
N ALA A 140 11.18 11.57 -8.52
CA ALA A 140 11.77 10.32 -8.09
C ALA A 140 12.85 10.55 -7.02
N GLU A 141 13.75 11.52 -7.25
CA GLU A 141 14.82 11.87 -6.32
C GLU A 141 14.26 12.36 -4.98
N LEU A 142 13.28 13.28 -4.99
CA LEU A 142 12.62 13.72 -3.77
C LEU A 142 11.98 12.54 -3.01
N ASN A 143 11.29 11.64 -3.72
CA ASN A 143 10.66 10.48 -3.09
C ASN A 143 11.71 9.52 -2.52
N TRP A 144 12.84 9.33 -3.22
CA TRP A 144 13.95 8.50 -2.74
C TRP A 144 14.60 9.08 -1.47
N GLN A 145 14.84 10.39 -1.46
CA GLN A 145 15.35 11.09 -0.28
C GLN A 145 14.39 10.95 0.90
N LYS A 146 13.08 11.20 0.69
CA LYS A 146 12.06 11.08 1.74
C LYS A 146 11.88 9.64 2.22
N ARG A 147 11.92 8.66 1.31
CA ARG A 147 11.89 7.22 1.62
C ARG A 147 12.96 6.84 2.64
N ASN A 148 14.15 7.44 2.50
CA ASN A 148 15.33 7.18 3.31
C ASN A 148 15.57 8.21 4.42
N GLN A 149 14.71 9.22 4.55
CA GLN A 149 14.84 10.27 5.56
C GLN A 149 14.69 9.71 6.98
N SER A 150 15.45 10.32 7.90
CA SER A 150 15.42 10.10 9.33
C SER A 150 15.70 11.41 10.07
N ALA A 151 15.39 11.48 11.36
CA ALA A 151 15.71 12.58 12.27
C ALA A 151 16.05 12.00 13.65
N ASP A 152 16.73 12.75 14.52
CA ASP A 152 16.96 12.30 15.90
C ASP A 152 15.69 12.44 16.74
N LEU A 153 15.09 11.30 17.10
CA LEU A 153 13.91 11.20 17.95
C LEU A 153 14.22 10.60 19.33
N ARG A 154 15.48 10.56 19.78
CA ARG A 154 15.81 10.05 21.10
C ARG A 154 15.06 10.80 22.20
N GLY A 155 14.48 10.04 23.12
CA GLY A 155 13.67 10.57 24.24
C GLY A 155 12.28 11.08 23.83
N ARG A 156 11.86 10.89 22.57
CA ARG A 156 10.50 11.20 22.09
C ARG A 156 9.61 9.97 22.16
N VAL A 157 8.31 10.19 22.32
CA VAL A 157 7.31 9.11 22.38
C VAL A 157 6.28 9.28 21.26
N ALA A 158 6.03 8.22 20.51
CA ALA A 158 5.06 8.17 19.41
C ALA A 158 3.98 7.10 19.64
N LEU A 159 2.75 7.41 19.26
CA LEU A 159 1.65 6.44 19.13
C LEU A 159 1.36 6.20 17.64
N VAL A 160 1.34 4.95 17.19
CA VAL A 160 0.99 4.58 15.81
C VAL A 160 -0.15 3.56 15.82
N THR A 161 -1.29 3.93 15.23
CA THR A 161 -2.43 3.01 15.14
C THR A 161 -2.38 2.15 13.89
N GLY A 162 -2.85 0.91 13.97
CA GLY A 162 -2.89 -0.01 12.81
C GLY A 162 -1.50 -0.43 12.34
N ALA A 163 -0.59 -0.69 13.28
CA ALA A 163 0.84 -0.89 13.01
C ALA A 163 1.27 -2.37 13.10
N ARG A 164 0.40 -3.30 12.71
CA ARG A 164 0.76 -4.72 12.57
C ARG A 164 1.42 -5.03 11.23
N VAL A 165 0.95 -4.38 10.16
CA VAL A 165 1.37 -4.61 8.76
C VAL A 165 1.35 -3.32 7.95
N LYS A 166 1.90 -3.36 6.73
CA LYS A 166 1.85 -2.28 5.73
C LYS A 166 2.39 -0.94 6.28
N ILE A 167 1.75 0.17 5.93
CA ILE A 167 2.21 1.54 6.23
C ILE A 167 2.48 1.74 7.72
N GLY A 168 1.55 1.34 8.60
CA GLY A 168 1.69 1.55 10.04
C GLY A 168 2.89 0.82 10.63
N TYR A 169 3.14 -0.40 10.16
CA TYR A 169 4.32 -1.19 10.54
C TYR A 169 5.61 -0.48 10.15
N HIS A 170 5.74 -0.07 8.88
CA HIS A 170 6.95 0.61 8.43
C HIS A 170 7.11 2.01 9.02
N ALA A 171 6.03 2.72 9.33
CA ALA A 171 6.10 4.00 10.04
C ALA A 171 6.64 3.82 11.47
N ALA A 172 6.18 2.79 12.19
CA ALA A 172 6.73 2.44 13.49
C ALA A 172 8.23 2.10 13.41
N ILE A 173 8.65 1.27 12.43
CA ILE A 173 10.07 0.95 12.20
C ILE A 173 10.89 2.21 11.94
N LYS A 174 10.40 3.15 11.10
CA LYS A 174 11.11 4.41 10.83
C LYS A 174 11.28 5.26 12.10
N LEU A 175 10.25 5.35 12.94
CA LEU A 175 10.31 6.07 14.22
C LEU A 175 11.25 5.38 15.24
N LEU A 176 11.22 4.05 15.30
CA LEU A 176 12.12 3.25 16.15
C LEU A 176 13.58 3.41 15.74
N ARG A 177 13.88 3.33 14.44
CA ARG A 177 15.24 3.54 13.89
C ARG A 177 15.72 4.98 14.06
N ALA A 178 14.79 5.94 14.13
CA ALA A 178 15.07 7.33 14.45
C ALA A 178 15.31 7.58 15.97
N GLY A 179 15.08 6.59 16.84
CA GLY A 179 15.37 6.71 18.28
C GLY A 179 14.15 6.94 19.19
N ALA A 180 12.93 7.02 18.63
CA ALA A 180 11.72 7.20 19.42
C ALA A 180 11.35 5.96 20.24
N HIS A 181 10.69 6.15 21.39
CA HIS A 181 9.85 5.13 21.99
C HIS A 181 8.51 5.11 21.24
N VAL A 182 8.05 3.93 20.82
CA VAL A 182 6.88 3.77 19.96
C VAL A 182 5.88 2.81 20.60
N VAL A 183 4.67 3.32 20.83
CA VAL A 183 3.50 2.54 21.21
C VAL A 183 2.73 2.22 19.93
N VAL A 184 2.56 0.95 19.60
CA VAL A 184 1.80 0.51 18.43
C VAL A 184 0.48 -0.12 18.86
N THR A 185 -0.60 0.15 18.12
CA THR A 185 -1.90 -0.49 18.36
C THR A 185 -2.37 -1.32 17.17
N THR A 186 -3.05 -2.44 17.46
CA THR A 186 -3.59 -3.38 16.48
C THR A 186 -4.67 -4.26 17.10
N ARG A 187 -5.56 -4.83 16.28
CA ARG A 187 -6.49 -5.87 16.74
C ARG A 187 -5.80 -7.19 17.10
N PHE A 188 -4.65 -7.47 16.49
CA PHE A 188 -3.89 -8.72 16.62
C PHE A 188 -2.50 -8.42 17.19
N PRO A 189 -2.38 -8.20 18.51
CA PRO A 189 -1.14 -7.76 19.14
C PRO A 189 -0.05 -8.85 19.16
N ARG A 190 -0.41 -10.13 19.27
CA ARG A 190 0.60 -11.21 19.35
C ARG A 190 1.25 -11.48 18.01
N ASP A 191 0.48 -11.46 16.92
CA ASP A 191 1.02 -11.49 15.56
C ASP A 191 1.90 -10.26 15.29
N ALA A 192 1.49 -9.07 15.73
CA ALA A 192 2.32 -7.88 15.60
C ALA A 192 3.66 -8.02 16.35
N ALA A 193 3.64 -8.45 17.62
CA ALA A 193 4.85 -8.67 18.40
C ALA A 193 5.77 -9.70 17.72
N ALA A 194 5.21 -10.81 17.23
CA ALA A 194 5.97 -11.82 16.49
C ALA A 194 6.63 -11.25 15.22
N ARG A 195 5.94 -10.38 14.47
CA ARG A 195 6.49 -9.70 13.29
C ARG A 195 7.68 -8.80 13.64
N TYR A 196 7.52 -7.91 14.63
CA TYR A 196 8.60 -7.01 15.05
C TYR A 196 9.84 -7.76 15.54
N THR A 197 9.69 -8.89 16.24
CA THR A 197 10.82 -9.69 16.71
C THR A 197 11.64 -10.36 15.59
N ARG A 198 11.14 -10.36 14.35
CA ARG A 198 11.83 -10.94 13.18
C ARG A 198 12.65 -9.92 12.40
N GLU A 199 12.55 -8.64 12.74
CA GLU A 199 13.36 -7.59 12.10
C GLU A 199 14.84 -7.77 12.45
N GLU A 200 15.72 -7.62 11.46
CA GLU A 200 17.16 -7.84 11.61
C GLU A 200 17.79 -6.93 12.67
N ASP A 201 17.26 -5.71 12.81
CA ASP A 201 17.74 -4.70 13.75
C ASP A 201 16.89 -4.62 15.03
N PHE A 202 16.02 -5.61 15.29
CA PHE A 202 15.15 -5.67 16.47
C PHE A 202 15.89 -5.39 17.79
N GLU A 203 17.05 -6.00 17.99
CA GLU A 203 17.87 -5.84 19.20
C GLU A 203 18.30 -4.39 19.46
N GLN A 204 18.33 -3.52 18.45
CA GLN A 204 18.74 -2.12 18.58
C GLN A 204 17.64 -1.22 19.15
N TRP A 205 16.38 -1.65 19.11
CA TRP A 205 15.23 -0.82 19.48
C TRP A 205 14.14 -1.54 20.26
N ARG A 206 14.28 -2.85 20.54
CA ARG A 206 13.28 -3.66 21.25
C ARG A 206 12.76 -3.06 22.55
N ASP A 207 13.64 -2.40 23.33
CA ASP A 207 13.30 -1.81 24.63
C ASP A 207 12.48 -0.50 24.51
N ARG A 208 12.28 -0.03 23.27
CA ARG A 208 11.55 1.19 22.93
C ARG A 208 10.24 0.90 22.19
N LEU A 209 9.81 -0.36 22.09
CA LEU A 209 8.56 -0.74 21.44
C LEU A 209 7.57 -1.34 22.45
N GLU A 210 6.34 -0.81 22.47
CA GLU A 210 5.20 -1.41 23.17
C GLU A 210 4.09 -1.78 22.19
N VAL A 211 3.55 -3.00 22.30
CA VAL A 211 2.46 -3.48 21.44
C VAL A 211 1.18 -3.60 22.26
N HIS A 212 0.14 -2.88 21.84
CA HIS A 212 -1.17 -2.87 22.49
C HIS A 212 -2.28 -3.40 21.60
N GLY A 213 -3.03 -4.36 22.14
CA GLY A 213 -4.26 -4.84 21.54
C GLY A 213 -5.38 -3.80 21.67
N LEU A 214 -5.91 -3.34 20.54
CA LEU A 214 -7.01 -2.37 20.49
C LEU A 214 -7.84 -2.53 19.21
N ASP A 215 -9.14 -2.74 19.36
CA ASP A 215 -10.11 -2.66 18.27
C ASP A 215 -10.79 -1.29 18.27
N LEU A 216 -10.52 -0.48 17.25
CA LEU A 216 -11.04 0.88 17.12
C LEU A 216 -12.55 0.94 16.85
N ARG A 217 -13.20 -0.19 16.54
CA ARG A 217 -14.65 -0.29 16.47
C ARG A 217 -15.31 -0.23 17.85
N HIS A 218 -14.55 -0.42 18.93
CA HIS A 218 -15.06 -0.41 20.30
C HIS A 218 -14.61 0.83 21.07
N THR A 219 -15.41 1.90 21.00
CA THR A 219 -15.12 3.20 21.62
C THR A 219 -14.76 3.12 23.12
N PRO A 220 -15.43 2.30 23.97
CA PRO A 220 -15.02 2.14 25.36
C PRO A 220 -13.59 1.62 25.52
N SER A 221 -13.12 0.73 24.64
CA SER A 221 -11.72 0.27 24.66
C SER A 221 -10.75 1.37 24.27
N VAL A 222 -11.12 2.25 23.34
CA VAL A 222 -10.32 3.41 22.93
C VAL A 222 -10.21 4.42 24.07
N GLU A 223 -11.31 4.76 24.73
CA GLU A 223 -11.32 5.65 25.91
C GLU A 223 -10.46 5.07 27.05
N ALA A 224 -10.64 3.77 27.37
CA ALA A 224 -9.89 3.10 28.42
C ALA A 224 -8.39 2.95 28.07
N PHE A 225 -8.04 2.82 26.78
CA PHE A 225 -6.66 2.91 26.32
C PHE A 225 -6.08 4.31 26.57
N CYS A 226 -6.82 5.38 26.23
CA CYS A 226 -6.37 6.75 26.46
C CYS A 226 -6.13 7.04 27.95
N ALA A 227 -7.04 6.59 28.82
CA ALA A 227 -6.89 6.72 30.26
C ALA A 227 -5.60 6.05 30.76
N ARG A 228 -5.33 4.82 30.30
CA ARG A 228 -4.09 4.09 30.64
C ARG A 228 -2.84 4.84 30.18
N MET A 229 -2.82 5.36 28.94
CA MET A 229 -1.67 6.12 28.43
C MET A 229 -1.42 7.39 29.24
N LEU A 230 -2.47 8.07 29.70
CA LEU A 230 -2.34 9.20 30.62
C LEU A 230 -1.71 8.74 31.95
N GLU A 231 -2.03 7.57 32.47
CA GLU A 231 -1.44 7.09 33.72
C GLU A 231 0.02 6.66 33.57
N THR A 232 0.38 5.99 32.48
CA THR A 232 1.70 5.32 32.36
C THR A 232 2.77 6.11 31.65
N LEU A 233 2.41 6.86 30.61
CA LEU A 233 3.42 7.49 29.77
C LEU A 233 3.82 8.84 30.36
N PRO A 234 5.12 9.13 30.51
CA PRO A 234 5.55 10.44 31.02
C PRO A 234 5.31 11.57 30.01
N ARG A 235 5.25 11.24 28.71
CA ARG A 235 5.10 12.19 27.60
C ARG A 235 4.49 11.52 26.37
N LEU A 236 3.92 12.31 25.49
CA LEU A 236 3.58 11.94 24.11
C LEU A 236 3.95 13.10 23.19
N ASP A 237 4.59 12.81 22.06
CA ASP A 237 5.06 13.83 21.12
C ASP A 237 4.38 13.69 19.77
N PHE A 238 4.15 12.45 19.32
CA PHE A 238 3.63 12.18 17.99
C PHE A 238 2.44 11.21 18.05
N ILE A 239 1.38 11.52 17.33
CA ILE A 239 0.26 10.60 17.09
C ILE A 239 0.13 10.39 15.59
N LEU A 240 0.24 9.14 15.13
CA LEU A 240 -0.04 8.74 13.76
C LEU A 240 -1.34 7.91 13.77
N ASN A 241 -2.44 8.57 13.44
CA ASN A 241 -3.73 7.91 13.23
C ASN A 241 -3.74 7.25 11.85
N ASN A 242 -3.07 6.08 11.76
CA ASN A 242 -2.89 5.33 10.53
C ASN A 242 -3.94 4.23 10.31
N ALA A 243 -4.48 3.64 11.38
CA ALA A 243 -5.50 2.60 11.27
C ALA A 243 -6.67 3.06 10.39
N CYS A 244 -7.02 2.23 9.41
CA CYS A 244 -8.04 2.56 8.42
C CYS A 244 -8.70 1.28 7.91
N GLN A 245 -10.01 1.36 7.65
CA GLN A 245 -10.78 0.38 6.92
C GLN A 245 -11.30 1.02 5.62
N THR A 246 -10.80 0.56 4.49
CA THR A 246 -11.28 0.87 3.12
C THR A 246 -12.12 -0.29 2.58
N VAL A 247 -11.64 -1.51 2.84
CA VAL A 247 -12.34 -2.77 2.55
C VAL A 247 -12.65 -3.50 3.84
N ARG A 248 -13.92 -3.81 4.06
CA ARG A 248 -14.37 -4.70 5.12
C ARG A 248 -13.94 -6.14 4.80
N ARG A 249 -13.21 -6.75 5.72
CA ARG A 249 -12.84 -8.17 5.65
C ARG A 249 -13.67 -8.92 6.70
N PRO A 250 -14.40 -9.98 6.33
CA PRO A 250 -15.22 -10.75 7.26
C PRO A 250 -14.33 -11.56 8.21
N ALA A 251 -14.93 -12.11 9.28
CA ALA A 251 -14.22 -12.88 10.31
C ALA A 251 -13.31 -13.98 9.72
N GLY A 252 -13.82 -14.73 8.71
CA GLY A 252 -13.08 -15.80 8.03
C GLY A 252 -11.71 -15.39 7.46
N PHE A 253 -11.52 -14.12 7.09
CA PHE A 253 -10.26 -13.59 6.56
C PHE A 253 -9.13 -13.51 7.60
N TYR A 254 -9.47 -13.41 8.89
CA TYR A 254 -8.48 -13.28 9.96
C TYR A 254 -8.29 -14.57 10.75
N ARG A 255 -9.01 -15.63 10.39
CA ARG A 255 -9.04 -16.87 11.16
C ARG A 255 -7.67 -17.49 11.38
N HIS A 256 -6.78 -17.40 10.38
CA HIS A 256 -5.41 -17.92 10.47
C HIS A 256 -4.58 -17.27 11.58
N LEU A 257 -4.99 -16.09 12.08
CA LEU A 257 -4.32 -15.38 13.17
C LEU A 257 -4.82 -15.81 14.55
N MET A 258 -6.05 -16.35 14.62
CA MET A 258 -6.74 -16.58 15.88
C MET A 258 -6.09 -17.68 16.73
N GLU A 259 -5.36 -18.61 16.12
CA GLU A 259 -4.59 -19.62 16.85
C GLU A 259 -3.52 -18.97 17.74
N LEU A 260 -2.73 -18.05 17.17
CA LEU A 260 -1.70 -17.31 17.92
C LEU A 260 -2.33 -16.32 18.91
N GLU A 261 -3.38 -15.62 18.49
CA GLU A 261 -4.04 -14.62 19.34
C GLU A 261 -4.78 -15.26 20.52
N GLY A 262 -5.29 -16.48 20.36
CA GLY A 262 -5.93 -17.25 21.43
C GLY A 262 -4.96 -18.05 22.31
N ALA A 263 -3.66 -18.07 21.99
CA ALA A 263 -2.68 -18.89 22.70
C ALA A 263 -2.47 -18.48 24.18
N GLY A 264 -1.78 -19.29 24.97
CA GLY A 264 -1.36 -18.85 26.32
C GLY A 264 -0.28 -17.76 26.25
N HIS A 265 -0.12 -16.98 27.32
CA HIS A 265 0.98 -16.00 27.43
C HIS A 265 2.35 -16.67 27.19
N ASP A 266 2.53 -17.91 27.64
CA ASP A 266 3.78 -18.66 27.51
C ASP A 266 4.04 -19.22 26.10
N ALA A 267 3.04 -19.19 25.22
CA ALA A 267 3.13 -19.72 23.85
C ALA A 267 3.83 -18.74 22.89
N VAL A 268 3.87 -17.44 23.21
CA VAL A 268 4.64 -16.44 22.45
C VAL A 268 6.09 -16.37 22.94
N SER A 269 7.04 -16.02 22.06
CA SER A 269 8.47 -15.96 22.41
C SER A 269 8.75 -14.96 23.54
N ALA A 270 9.85 -15.16 24.31
CA ALA A 270 10.20 -14.24 25.40
C ALA A 270 10.36 -12.77 24.93
N PRO A 271 11.00 -12.48 23.79
CA PRO A 271 11.03 -11.11 23.25
C PRO A 271 9.63 -10.57 22.92
N ALA A 272 8.74 -11.38 22.34
CA ALA A 272 7.37 -10.96 22.05
C ALA A 272 6.57 -10.68 23.34
N ARG A 273 6.77 -11.49 24.40
CA ARG A 273 6.15 -11.24 25.71
C ARG A 273 6.59 -9.90 26.30
N ALA A 274 7.85 -9.51 26.12
CA ALA A 274 8.35 -8.22 26.62
C ALA A 274 7.61 -7.05 25.94
N LEU A 275 7.42 -7.10 24.62
CA LEU A 275 6.66 -6.08 23.87
C LEU A 275 5.19 -5.98 24.32
N LEU A 276 4.62 -7.10 24.76
CA LEU A 276 3.21 -7.23 25.16
C LEU A 276 2.96 -6.98 26.66
N ALA A 277 4.02 -6.80 27.47
CA ALA A 277 3.92 -6.80 28.92
C ALA A 277 2.94 -5.74 29.46
N SER A 278 3.08 -4.50 28.98
CA SER A 278 2.21 -3.35 29.32
C SER A 278 0.74 -3.62 28.99
N TRP A 279 0.49 -4.26 27.83
CA TRP A 279 -0.86 -4.62 27.39
C TRP A 279 -1.46 -5.77 28.20
N GLU A 280 -0.70 -6.84 28.46
CA GLU A 280 -1.17 -7.99 29.24
C GLU A 280 -1.45 -7.63 30.71
N GLU A 281 -0.63 -6.75 31.30
CA GLU A 281 -0.89 -6.19 32.64
C GLU A 281 -2.25 -5.48 32.68
N HIS A 282 -2.48 -4.58 31.71
CA HIS A 282 -3.74 -3.83 31.61
C HIS A 282 -4.94 -4.75 31.35
N ARG A 283 -4.76 -5.73 30.45
CA ARG A 283 -5.78 -6.71 30.11
C ARG A 283 -6.21 -7.52 31.34
N LYS A 284 -5.25 -7.96 32.17
CA LYS A 284 -5.52 -8.68 33.43
C LYS A 284 -6.23 -7.80 34.44
N ALA A 285 -5.73 -6.58 34.68
CA ALA A 285 -6.36 -5.64 35.61
C ALA A 285 -7.81 -5.33 35.24
N ARG A 286 -8.10 -5.14 33.94
CA ARG A 286 -9.47 -4.93 33.46
C ARG A 286 -10.35 -6.16 33.61
N HIS A 287 -9.82 -7.35 33.30
CA HIS A 287 -10.55 -8.60 33.48
C HIS A 287 -10.98 -8.78 34.95
N GLU A 288 -10.08 -8.51 35.90
CA GLU A 288 -10.40 -8.57 37.33
C GLU A 288 -11.47 -7.57 37.77
N THR A 289 -11.44 -6.34 37.25
CA THR A 289 -12.48 -5.32 37.53
C THR A 289 -13.84 -5.75 37.00
N LEU A 290 -13.90 -6.24 35.76
CA LEU A 290 -15.16 -6.68 35.14
C LEU A 290 -15.78 -7.88 35.87
N VAL A 291 -14.95 -8.83 36.32
CA VAL A 291 -15.40 -9.97 37.15
C VAL A 291 -15.99 -9.50 38.48
N LYS A 292 -15.41 -8.48 39.12
CA LYS A 292 -15.91 -7.91 40.38
C LYS A 292 -17.24 -7.18 40.20
N GLU A 293 -17.46 -6.52 39.07
CA GLU A 293 -18.64 -5.71 38.79
C GLU A 293 -19.87 -6.52 38.30
N ARG A 294 -19.76 -7.85 38.15
CA ARG A 294 -20.82 -8.75 37.65
C ARG A 294 -21.49 -8.25 36.35
N SER A 295 -20.72 -7.64 35.45
CA SER A 295 -21.19 -7.24 34.11
C SER A 295 -21.57 -8.49 33.30
N GLU A 296 -22.64 -8.41 32.50
CA GLU A 296 -23.06 -9.48 31.60
C GLU A 296 -22.04 -9.64 30.44
N LEU A 297 -21.65 -10.90 30.21
CA LEU A 297 -20.58 -11.42 29.34
C LEU A 297 -20.38 -10.76 27.94
N ALA A 298 -21.41 -10.13 27.37
CA ALA A 298 -21.38 -9.60 26.00
C ALA A 298 -20.74 -8.21 25.88
N ARG A 299 -20.66 -7.43 26.97
CA ARG A 299 -19.99 -6.11 26.99
C ARG A 299 -18.46 -6.20 27.18
N ASP A 300 -17.96 -7.38 27.55
CA ASP A 300 -16.64 -7.51 28.18
C ASP A 300 -15.55 -8.04 27.22
N VAL A 301 -15.93 -8.73 26.14
CA VAL A 301 -14.98 -9.28 25.14
C VAL A 301 -14.16 -8.17 24.49
N GLY A 302 -14.78 -7.03 24.14
CA GLY A 302 -14.08 -5.91 23.50
C GLY A 302 -13.03 -5.22 24.37
N LEU A 303 -13.17 -5.30 25.71
CA LEU A 303 -12.26 -4.68 26.67
C LEU A 303 -11.05 -5.58 27.00
N VAL A 304 -11.17 -6.89 26.77
CA VAL A 304 -10.16 -7.87 27.17
C VAL A 304 -9.50 -8.53 25.95
N ASP A 305 -10.23 -8.78 24.87
CA ASP A 305 -9.71 -9.49 23.69
C ASP A 305 -10.14 -8.79 22.38
N PRO A 306 -9.30 -7.88 21.84
CA PRO A 306 -9.60 -7.19 20.59
C PRO A 306 -9.56 -8.11 19.37
N ALA A 307 -8.81 -9.23 19.44
CA ALA A 307 -8.76 -10.20 18.34
C ALA A 307 -10.09 -10.96 18.29
N ALA A 308 -10.59 -11.46 19.43
CA ALA A 308 -11.90 -12.11 19.51
C ALA A 308 -13.04 -11.16 19.13
N LEU A 309 -12.99 -9.89 19.53
CA LEU A 309 -13.97 -8.87 19.13
C LEU A 309 -14.00 -8.68 17.60
N SER A 310 -12.86 -8.82 16.92
CA SER A 310 -12.76 -8.80 15.47
C SER A 310 -13.48 -9.95 14.75
N GLN A 311 -13.84 -11.00 15.48
CA GLN A 311 -14.47 -12.21 14.95
C GLN A 311 -15.97 -12.30 15.20
N LEU A 312 -16.61 -11.26 15.75
CA LEU A 312 -18.06 -11.25 15.95
C LEU A 312 -18.81 -11.36 14.61
N GLU A 313 -19.82 -12.23 14.57
CA GLU A 313 -20.68 -12.43 13.41
C GLU A 313 -21.75 -11.31 13.34
N LEU A 314 -21.45 -10.22 12.62
CA LEU A 314 -22.35 -9.06 12.51
C LEU A 314 -23.17 -9.06 11.23
N LEU A 315 -22.62 -9.64 10.15
CA LEU A 315 -23.26 -9.75 8.84
C LEU A 315 -23.34 -11.22 8.39
N PRO A 316 -24.23 -11.56 7.43
CA PRO A 316 -24.30 -12.91 6.88
C PRO A 316 -22.97 -13.43 6.33
N GLU A 317 -22.13 -12.55 5.75
CA GLU A 317 -20.79 -12.90 5.25
C GLU A 317 -19.77 -13.24 6.34
N ASP A 318 -20.07 -12.92 7.61
CA ASP A 318 -19.28 -13.35 8.75
C ASP A 318 -19.68 -14.77 9.19
N ARG A 319 -20.87 -15.25 8.79
CA ARG A 319 -21.37 -16.59 9.11
C ARG A 319 -20.79 -17.59 8.12
N GLY A 320 -19.92 -18.45 8.62
CA GLY A 320 -19.31 -19.52 7.83
C GLY A 320 -17.87 -19.24 7.41
N GLN A 321 -17.14 -20.33 7.31
CA GLN A 321 -15.69 -20.34 7.07
C GLN A 321 -15.47 -20.76 5.63
N ASP A 322 -15.82 -19.90 4.68
CA ASP A 322 -15.58 -20.21 3.28
C ASP A 322 -14.08 -20.15 2.98
N LEU A 323 -13.40 -21.26 3.25
CA LEU A 323 -11.98 -21.47 2.98
C LEU A 323 -11.69 -21.38 1.47
N ALA A 324 -12.70 -21.48 0.60
CA ALA A 324 -12.51 -21.25 -0.83
C ALA A 324 -12.33 -19.77 -1.14
N LEU A 325 -13.03 -18.87 -0.43
CA LEU A 325 -12.87 -17.42 -0.57
C LEU A 325 -11.65 -16.89 0.19
N PHE A 326 -11.31 -17.54 1.30
CA PHE A 326 -10.16 -17.21 2.15
C PHE A 326 -9.29 -18.46 2.39
N PRO A 327 -8.41 -18.83 1.45
CA PRO A 327 -7.52 -19.97 1.64
C PRO A 327 -6.39 -19.65 2.61
N ALA A 328 -6.39 -20.27 3.80
CA ALA A 328 -5.43 -19.97 4.88
C ALA A 328 -3.95 -20.18 4.50
N ALA A 329 -3.66 -21.09 3.55
CA ALA A 329 -2.31 -21.37 3.09
C ALA A 329 -1.82 -20.45 1.95
N ARG A 330 -2.65 -19.50 1.49
CA ARG A 330 -2.29 -18.57 0.42
C ARG A 330 -2.22 -17.15 0.97
N LEU A 331 -0.99 -16.68 1.14
CA LEU A 331 -0.71 -15.33 1.61
C LEU A 331 -0.23 -14.42 0.48
N ASP A 332 -0.47 -13.12 0.61
CA ASP A 332 0.13 -12.07 -0.21
C ASP A 332 1.55 -11.72 0.27
N ALA A 333 2.18 -10.75 -0.41
CA ALA A 333 3.55 -10.31 -0.09
C ALA A 333 3.68 -9.70 1.32
N ASP A 334 2.58 -9.22 1.93
CA ASP A 334 2.54 -8.69 3.30
C ASP A 334 2.24 -9.79 4.34
N LEU A 335 2.24 -11.05 3.92
CA LEU A 335 1.83 -12.21 4.71
C LEU A 335 0.41 -12.05 5.27
N GLN A 336 -0.51 -11.56 4.43
CA GLN A 336 -1.95 -11.53 4.70
C GLN A 336 -2.65 -12.58 3.86
N GLN A 337 -3.72 -13.16 4.42
CA GLN A 337 -4.58 -14.08 3.67
C GLN A 337 -5.11 -13.41 2.39
N VAL A 338 -5.11 -14.14 1.29
CA VAL A 338 -5.66 -13.62 0.04
C VAL A 338 -7.19 -13.61 0.12
N ASP A 339 -7.81 -12.52 -0.35
CA ASP A 339 -9.26 -12.39 -0.51
C ASP A 339 -9.64 -12.67 -1.97
N LEU A 340 -10.34 -13.79 -2.21
CA LEU A 340 -10.77 -14.22 -3.55
C LEU A 340 -12.20 -13.80 -3.90
N ARG A 341 -12.86 -12.98 -3.09
CA ARG A 341 -14.19 -12.46 -3.43
C ARG A 341 -14.13 -11.65 -4.71
N GLY A 342 -15.00 -11.97 -5.67
CA GLY A 342 -15.12 -11.23 -6.94
C GLY A 342 -15.65 -9.80 -6.79
N ARG A 343 -16.11 -9.42 -5.59
CA ARG A 343 -16.61 -8.09 -5.26
C ARG A 343 -16.37 -7.78 -3.78
N ASN A 344 -15.96 -6.54 -3.48
CA ASN A 344 -15.68 -6.07 -2.13
C ASN A 344 -16.17 -4.61 -1.93
N SER A 345 -15.96 -4.06 -0.73
CA SER A 345 -16.35 -2.71 -0.32
C SER A 345 -15.94 -1.60 -1.29
N TRP A 346 -14.79 -1.75 -1.96
CA TRP A 346 -14.24 -0.76 -2.88
C TRP A 346 -15.16 -0.50 -4.08
N ARG A 347 -16.01 -1.48 -4.43
CA ARG A 347 -16.95 -1.43 -5.56
C ARG A 347 -18.42 -1.33 -5.16
N LEU A 348 -18.72 -1.11 -3.88
CA LEU A 348 -20.11 -0.96 -3.42
C LEU A 348 -20.62 0.46 -3.68
N THR A 349 -21.84 0.58 -4.18
CA THR A 349 -22.60 1.84 -4.24
C THR A 349 -23.29 2.13 -2.91
N LEU A 350 -23.85 3.33 -2.76
CA LEU A 350 -24.51 3.77 -1.53
C LEU A 350 -25.54 2.77 -1.00
N ALA A 351 -26.41 2.24 -1.87
CA ALA A 351 -27.49 1.32 -1.48
C ALA A 351 -26.99 -0.09 -1.12
N GLU A 352 -25.75 -0.42 -1.47
CA GLU A 352 -25.16 -1.76 -1.26
C GLU A 352 -24.30 -1.83 0.01
N VAL A 353 -23.89 -0.68 0.56
CA VAL A 353 -23.12 -0.62 1.79
C VAL A 353 -24.03 -0.95 2.97
N SER A 354 -23.67 -1.98 3.75
CA SER A 354 -24.44 -2.33 4.95
C SER A 354 -24.30 -1.25 6.04
N SER A 355 -25.33 -1.10 6.87
CA SER A 355 -25.26 -0.18 8.02
C SER A 355 -24.14 -0.53 9.00
N VAL A 356 -23.85 -1.83 9.16
CA VAL A 356 -22.74 -2.31 10.00
C VAL A 356 -21.41 -1.81 9.45
N GLU A 357 -21.14 -2.05 8.16
CA GLU A 357 -19.89 -1.62 7.53
C GLU A 357 -19.73 -0.09 7.54
N LEU A 358 -20.81 0.66 7.28
CA LEU A 358 -20.81 2.11 7.41
C LEU A 358 -20.34 2.55 8.79
N LEU A 359 -20.91 1.97 9.86
CA LEU A 359 -20.57 2.31 11.23
C LEU A 359 -19.14 1.90 11.58
N GLU A 360 -18.70 0.70 11.19
CA GLU A 360 -17.33 0.25 11.40
C GLU A 360 -16.32 1.21 10.76
N VAL A 361 -16.55 1.60 9.50
CA VAL A 361 -15.65 2.53 8.79
C VAL A 361 -15.64 3.91 9.44
N GLN A 362 -16.78 4.44 9.88
CA GLN A 362 -16.82 5.71 10.61
C GLN A 362 -16.10 5.63 11.96
N LEU A 363 -16.31 4.53 12.70
CA LEU A 363 -15.67 4.29 13.98
C LEU A 363 -14.15 4.24 13.86
N VAL A 364 -13.64 3.44 12.92
CA VAL A 364 -12.20 3.26 12.71
C VAL A 364 -11.54 4.51 12.12
N ASN A 365 -12.13 5.10 11.08
CA ASN A 365 -11.44 6.10 10.26
C ASN A 365 -11.62 7.54 10.77
N ALA A 366 -12.63 7.82 11.59
CA ALA A 366 -12.95 9.19 12.02
C ALA A 366 -13.17 9.31 13.54
N VAL A 367 -14.04 8.47 14.13
CA VAL A 367 -14.37 8.58 15.56
C VAL A 367 -13.20 8.21 16.46
N ALA A 368 -12.51 7.09 16.19
CA ALA A 368 -11.36 6.70 16.99
C ALA A 368 -10.21 7.72 16.93
N PRO A 369 -9.80 8.25 15.75
CA PRO A 369 -8.86 9.38 15.68
C PRO A 369 -9.33 10.60 16.48
N PHE A 370 -10.63 10.94 16.45
CA PHE A 370 -11.18 12.02 17.25
C PHE A 370 -10.98 11.79 18.74
N VAL A 371 -11.34 10.60 19.24
CA VAL A 371 -11.18 10.24 20.66
C VAL A 371 -9.71 10.28 21.06
N LEU A 372 -8.82 9.65 20.29
CA LEU A 372 -7.38 9.62 20.56
C LEU A 372 -6.79 11.03 20.64
N ASN A 373 -7.07 11.88 19.64
CA ASN A 373 -6.57 13.26 19.62
C ASN A 373 -7.07 14.06 20.83
N ALA A 374 -8.38 14.00 21.11
CA ALA A 374 -9.00 14.75 22.19
C ALA A 374 -8.53 14.30 23.58
N ARG A 375 -8.47 12.98 23.83
CA ARG A 375 -8.15 12.42 25.15
C ARG A 375 -6.66 12.42 25.45
N LEU A 376 -5.79 12.34 24.44
CA LEU A 376 -4.34 12.33 24.63
C LEU A 376 -3.72 13.74 24.56
N LYS A 377 -4.48 14.78 24.21
CA LYS A 377 -3.98 16.18 24.25
C LYS A 377 -3.31 16.54 25.60
N PRO A 378 -3.90 16.24 26.79
CA PRO A 378 -3.25 16.52 28.07
C PRO A 378 -1.90 15.80 28.23
N LEU A 379 -1.77 14.57 27.72
CA LEU A 379 -0.51 13.83 27.73
C LEU A 379 0.54 14.50 26.83
N MET A 380 0.12 14.99 25.67
CA MET A 380 1.00 15.73 24.77
C MET A 380 1.49 17.03 25.40
N MET A 381 0.67 17.70 26.20
CA MET A 381 1.00 18.97 26.87
C MET A 381 1.90 18.83 28.11
N ARG A 382 2.15 17.62 28.62
CA ARG A 382 3.00 17.41 29.82
C ARG A 382 4.40 17.99 29.68
N VAL A 383 4.95 17.94 28.47
CA VAL A 383 6.27 18.48 28.15
C VAL A 383 6.07 19.71 27.27
N PRO A 384 6.42 20.93 27.71
CA PRO A 384 6.13 22.19 27.03
C PRO A 384 7.07 22.44 25.85
N THR A 385 6.99 21.57 24.84
CA THR A 385 7.74 21.61 23.59
C THR A 385 6.80 21.99 22.45
N ARG A 386 7.33 22.65 21.41
CA ARG A 386 6.54 23.20 20.29
C ARG A 386 6.80 22.50 18.96
N ASP A 387 7.14 21.23 19.02
CA ASP A 387 7.55 20.40 17.87
C ASP A 387 6.78 19.08 17.84
N LYS A 388 5.59 19.04 18.46
CA LYS A 388 4.72 17.86 18.53
C LYS A 388 3.83 17.78 17.30
N HIS A 389 3.42 16.57 16.93
CA HIS A 389 2.64 16.35 15.70
C HIS A 389 1.48 15.38 15.91
N VAL A 390 0.37 15.69 15.25
CA VAL A 390 -0.72 14.73 15.01
C VAL A 390 -0.84 14.57 13.50
N VAL A 391 -0.63 13.35 13.01
CA VAL A 391 -0.79 12.98 11.60
C VAL A 391 -2.02 12.11 11.45
N ASN A 392 -3.03 12.67 10.81
CA ASN A 392 -4.24 11.95 10.42
C ASN A 392 -4.03 11.36 9.02
N VAL A 393 -3.87 10.04 8.91
CA VAL A 393 -3.62 9.40 7.62
C VAL A 393 -4.91 9.37 6.81
N SER A 394 -4.95 10.23 5.82
CA SER A 394 -6.09 10.44 4.94
C SER A 394 -5.80 9.92 3.54
N ALA A 395 -6.67 10.22 2.60
CA ALA A 395 -6.51 9.87 1.20
C ALA A 395 -7.33 10.82 0.31
N MET A 396 -7.09 10.78 -1.00
CA MET A 396 -7.85 11.56 -2.00
C MET A 396 -9.37 11.33 -1.96
N GLU A 397 -9.83 10.22 -1.40
CA GLU A 397 -11.23 9.89 -1.13
C GLU A 397 -11.92 10.95 -0.25
N GLY A 398 -11.16 11.57 0.67
CA GLY A 398 -11.62 12.64 1.55
C GLY A 398 -11.68 14.03 0.91
N GLN A 399 -11.19 14.19 -0.31
CA GLN A 399 -11.20 15.47 -1.03
C GLN A 399 -12.57 15.76 -1.64
N PHE A 400 -13.07 16.99 -1.47
CA PHE A 400 -14.37 17.40 -2.01
C PHE A 400 -14.30 17.76 -3.50
N TYR A 401 -13.42 18.69 -3.86
CA TYR A 401 -13.36 19.27 -5.21
C TYR A 401 -12.31 18.56 -6.08
N ARG A 402 -12.62 17.30 -6.44
CA ARG A 402 -11.78 16.47 -7.32
C ARG A 402 -12.50 16.26 -8.66
N ASP A 403 -11.78 16.46 -9.77
CA ASP A 403 -12.32 16.34 -11.14
C ASP A 403 -12.98 14.98 -11.42
N HIS A 404 -12.43 13.92 -10.81
CA HIS A 404 -12.91 12.56 -10.97
C HIS A 404 -13.11 11.92 -9.59
N LYS A 405 -14.38 11.82 -9.18
CA LYS A 405 -14.81 11.06 -8.00
C LYS A 405 -15.68 9.90 -8.48
N THR A 406 -15.45 8.72 -7.89
CA THR A 406 -16.25 7.53 -8.18
C THR A 406 -17.56 7.55 -7.40
N ASP A 407 -18.57 6.86 -7.92
CA ASP A 407 -19.85 6.58 -7.27
C ASP A 407 -19.77 5.39 -6.29
N LYS A 408 -18.58 4.79 -6.11
CA LYS A 408 -18.33 3.64 -5.24
C LYS A 408 -17.70 4.03 -3.89
N HIS A 409 -17.71 3.10 -2.94
CA HIS A 409 -17.19 3.20 -1.57
C HIS A 409 -17.54 4.51 -0.84
N PRO A 410 -18.79 4.99 -0.89
CA PRO A 410 -19.15 6.30 -0.36
C PRO A 410 -18.90 6.45 1.15
N HIS A 411 -19.02 5.35 1.91
CA HIS A 411 -18.75 5.32 3.36
C HIS A 411 -17.28 5.62 3.68
N THR A 412 -16.33 5.16 2.85
CA THR A 412 -14.90 5.50 2.98
C THR A 412 -14.66 6.97 2.64
N ASN A 413 -15.25 7.46 1.54
CA ASN A 413 -15.18 8.88 1.16
C ASN A 413 -15.68 9.79 2.29
N MET A 414 -16.84 9.47 2.87
CA MET A 414 -17.42 10.22 3.99
C MET A 414 -16.49 10.24 5.20
N ALA A 415 -15.93 9.08 5.59
CA ALA A 415 -15.09 9.00 6.78
C ALA A 415 -13.76 9.74 6.61
N LYS A 416 -13.14 9.68 5.41
CA LYS A 416 -11.92 10.44 5.11
C LYS A 416 -12.18 11.95 5.03
N ALA A 417 -13.34 12.36 4.52
CA ALA A 417 -13.77 13.75 4.54
C ALA A 417 -13.99 14.26 5.98
N ALA A 418 -14.61 13.45 6.85
CA ALA A 418 -14.77 13.78 8.27
C ALA A 418 -13.41 13.91 8.98
N LEU A 419 -12.47 13.00 8.71
CA LEU A 419 -11.10 13.06 9.24
C LEU A 419 -10.37 14.34 8.78
N ASN A 420 -10.48 14.69 7.49
CA ASN A 420 -9.93 15.95 6.96
C ASN A 420 -10.56 17.18 7.61
N MET A 421 -11.88 17.18 7.80
CA MET A 421 -12.58 18.27 8.46
C MET A 421 -12.15 18.44 9.92
N MET A 422 -11.90 17.34 10.64
CA MET A 422 -11.33 17.39 11.98
C MET A 422 -9.96 18.08 11.98
N THR A 423 -9.04 17.69 11.08
CA THR A 423 -7.75 18.37 10.95
C THR A 423 -7.93 19.87 10.70
N ARG A 424 -8.72 20.22 9.69
CA ARG A 424 -8.95 21.61 9.28
C ARG A 424 -9.53 22.48 10.41
N THR A 425 -10.39 21.90 11.24
CA THR A 425 -11.06 22.60 12.34
C THR A 425 -10.16 22.71 13.57
N SER A 426 -9.57 21.59 13.99
CA SER A 426 -8.89 21.49 15.29
C SER A 426 -7.44 21.96 15.28
N ALA A 427 -6.77 22.00 14.12
CA ALA A 427 -5.35 22.35 14.05
C ALA A 427 -5.04 23.76 14.59
N ALA A 428 -5.94 24.74 14.37
CA ALA A 428 -5.79 26.11 14.86
C ALA A 428 -5.85 26.21 16.39
N ASP A 429 -6.55 25.29 17.05
CA ASP A 429 -6.52 25.18 18.51
C ASP A 429 -5.23 24.51 18.98
N TYR A 430 -4.88 23.36 18.39
CA TYR A 430 -3.77 22.52 18.83
C TYR A 430 -2.40 23.20 18.67
N VAL A 431 -2.21 24.04 17.65
CA VAL A 431 -0.92 24.72 17.43
C VAL A 431 -0.59 25.73 18.55
N LYS A 432 -1.59 26.24 19.28
CA LYS A 432 -1.37 27.12 20.44
C LYS A 432 -0.53 26.41 21.51
N ASP A 433 -0.80 25.12 21.68
CA ASP A 433 -0.10 24.22 22.61
C ASP A 433 1.15 23.57 21.99
N GLY A 434 1.57 24.00 20.79
CA GLY A 434 2.76 23.45 20.12
C GLY A 434 2.53 22.11 19.40
N ILE A 435 1.27 21.76 19.13
CA ILE A 435 0.88 20.50 18.47
C ILE A 435 0.42 20.77 17.04
N HIS A 436 1.19 20.26 16.08
CA HIS A 436 1.00 20.48 14.66
C HIS A 436 0.16 19.34 14.06
N MET A 437 -1.11 19.62 13.80
CA MET A 437 -2.05 18.63 13.27
C MET A 437 -2.18 18.74 11.75
N ASN A 438 -1.95 17.66 11.01
CA ASN A 438 -2.08 17.60 9.55
C ASN A 438 -2.79 16.32 9.08
N SER A 439 -3.45 16.41 7.92
CA SER A 439 -3.94 15.26 7.16
C SER A 439 -2.90 14.89 6.12
N VAL A 440 -2.61 13.61 5.93
CA VAL A 440 -1.59 13.16 4.96
C VAL A 440 -2.14 12.05 4.07
N ASP A 441 -2.12 12.26 2.76
CA ASP A 441 -2.34 11.25 1.73
C ASP A 441 -1.07 10.42 1.52
N THR A 442 -1.22 9.09 1.56
CA THR A 442 -0.11 8.14 1.40
C THR A 442 0.30 7.91 -0.04
N GLY A 443 -0.44 8.48 -1.00
CA GLY A 443 -0.34 8.15 -2.41
C GLY A 443 -0.87 6.75 -2.72
N TRP A 444 -0.74 6.36 -3.98
CA TRP A 444 -1.31 5.10 -4.47
C TRP A 444 -0.34 3.95 -4.24
N ILE A 445 -0.55 3.23 -3.14
CA ILE A 445 0.32 2.14 -2.69
C ILE A 445 -0.25 0.74 -2.94
N THR A 446 -1.57 0.60 -3.03
CA THR A 446 -2.28 -0.69 -3.14
C THR A 446 -3.46 -0.55 -4.09
N ASP A 447 -3.76 -1.60 -4.86
CA ASP A 447 -5.01 -1.72 -5.60
C ASP A 447 -6.03 -2.48 -4.74
N GLU A 448 -7.10 -1.80 -4.36
CA GLU A 448 -8.15 -2.35 -3.48
C GLU A 448 -9.22 -3.13 -4.26
N ASP A 449 -9.12 -3.15 -5.60
CA ASP A 449 -9.99 -3.96 -6.43
C ASP A 449 -9.84 -5.47 -6.16
N PRO A 450 -10.90 -6.27 -6.39
CA PRO A 450 -10.81 -7.72 -6.36
C PRO A 450 -9.64 -8.27 -7.16
N LEU A 451 -9.02 -9.37 -6.68
CA LEU A 451 -7.78 -9.92 -7.22
C LEU A 451 -7.84 -10.16 -8.74
N GLU A 452 -8.94 -10.72 -9.24
CA GLU A 452 -9.13 -11.00 -10.66
C GLU A 452 -9.11 -9.72 -11.51
N ILE A 453 -9.72 -8.64 -11.00
CA ILE A 453 -9.78 -7.36 -11.70
C ILE A 453 -8.42 -6.68 -11.66
N ALA A 454 -7.73 -6.71 -10.51
CA ALA A 454 -6.38 -6.20 -10.40
C ALA A 454 -5.43 -6.93 -11.37
N ALA A 455 -5.53 -8.26 -11.48
CA ALA A 455 -4.74 -9.06 -12.42
C ALA A 455 -5.02 -8.67 -13.89
N LYS A 456 -6.29 -8.48 -14.26
CA LYS A 456 -6.66 -8.00 -15.61
C LYS A 456 -6.05 -6.64 -15.93
N LYS A 457 -6.02 -5.69 -14.99
CA LYS A 457 -5.36 -4.39 -15.20
C LYS A 457 -3.85 -4.52 -15.42
N VAL A 458 -3.21 -5.46 -14.72
CA VAL A 458 -1.78 -5.74 -14.93
C VAL A 458 -1.57 -6.30 -16.34
N GLU A 459 -2.34 -7.30 -16.75
CA GLU A 459 -2.23 -7.94 -18.05
C GLU A 459 -2.54 -6.98 -19.22
N GLU A 460 -3.66 -6.27 -19.14
CA GLU A 460 -4.18 -5.45 -20.24
C GLU A 460 -3.51 -4.07 -20.30
N HIS A 461 -3.16 -3.49 -19.15
CA HIS A 461 -2.68 -2.11 -19.05
C HIS A 461 -1.27 -1.97 -18.49
N GLY A 462 -0.62 -3.06 -18.07
CA GLY A 462 0.67 -2.99 -17.38
C GLY A 462 0.59 -2.18 -16.09
N PHE A 463 -0.60 -2.08 -15.48
CA PHE A 463 -0.84 -1.20 -14.36
C PHE A 463 -0.32 -1.83 -13.06
N HIS A 464 0.41 -1.04 -12.28
CA HIS A 464 0.66 -1.32 -10.87
C HIS A 464 0.72 0.00 -10.08
N PRO A 465 0.49 -0.04 -8.76
CA PRO A 465 0.66 1.15 -7.93
C PRO A 465 2.07 1.77 -8.11
N PRO A 466 2.17 3.10 -8.19
CA PRO A 466 3.45 3.81 -8.37
C PRO A 466 4.33 3.85 -7.11
N LEU A 467 3.75 3.56 -5.95
CA LEU A 467 4.38 3.63 -4.63
C LEU A 467 4.23 2.31 -3.89
N ASP A 468 5.08 2.07 -2.90
CA ASP A 468 4.95 0.94 -1.97
C ASP A 468 4.65 1.38 -0.52
N VAL A 469 4.56 0.41 0.39
CA VAL A 469 4.24 0.65 1.80
C VAL A 469 5.30 1.47 2.54
N VAL A 470 6.56 1.45 2.10
CA VAL A 470 7.65 2.24 2.68
C VAL A 470 7.54 3.69 2.23
N ASP A 471 7.15 3.94 0.98
CA ASP A 471 6.85 5.30 0.51
C ASP A 471 5.64 5.89 1.26
N GLY A 472 4.61 5.07 1.50
CA GLY A 472 3.45 5.46 2.30
C GLY A 472 3.84 5.80 3.75
N ALA A 473 4.71 5.00 4.37
CA ALA A 473 5.25 5.28 5.70
C ALA A 473 6.08 6.57 5.73
N ALA A 474 6.94 6.79 4.73
CA ALA A 474 7.73 8.00 4.61
C ALA A 474 6.86 9.25 4.51
N ARG A 475 5.73 9.19 3.79
CA ARG A 475 4.78 10.31 3.69
C ARG A 475 4.17 10.69 5.03
N ILE A 476 3.70 9.71 5.81
CA ILE A 476 3.01 10.00 7.08
C ILE A 476 3.97 10.38 8.21
N VAL A 477 5.25 10.01 8.10
CA VAL A 477 6.29 10.44 9.05
C VAL A 477 6.92 11.78 8.64
N ALA A 478 6.85 12.16 7.35
CA ALA A 478 7.50 13.37 6.84
C ALA A 478 7.19 14.66 7.61
N PRO A 479 5.95 14.98 8.03
CA PRO A 479 5.70 16.21 8.80
C PRO A 479 6.53 16.31 10.09
N ILE A 480 6.80 15.16 10.73
CA ILE A 480 7.63 15.07 11.94
C ILE A 480 9.10 15.28 11.59
N PHE A 481 9.62 14.49 10.65
CA PHE A 481 11.03 14.57 10.27
C PHE A 481 11.39 15.91 9.65
N ASP A 482 10.58 16.40 8.72
CA ASP A 482 10.81 17.69 8.07
C ASP A 482 10.83 18.81 9.08
N GLY A 483 9.85 18.85 9.99
CA GLY A 483 9.81 19.90 11.00
C GLY A 483 11.00 19.85 11.97
N LEU A 484 11.50 18.66 12.32
CA LEU A 484 12.67 18.56 13.20
C LEU A 484 13.99 18.87 12.48
N ILE A 485 14.07 18.60 11.18
CA ILE A 485 15.27 18.88 10.37
C ILE A 485 15.33 20.37 10.02
N SER A 486 14.22 20.97 9.62
CA SER A 486 14.16 22.37 9.18
C SER A 486 13.93 23.36 10.32
N GLY A 487 13.35 22.92 11.45
CA GLY A 487 12.81 23.80 12.49
C GLY A 487 11.45 24.41 12.14
N GLU A 488 10.91 24.15 10.94
CA GLU A 488 9.62 24.66 10.47
C GLU A 488 8.55 23.57 10.51
N HIS A 489 7.59 23.70 11.42
CA HIS A 489 6.51 22.74 11.60
C HIS A 489 5.22 23.22 10.92
N VAL A 490 4.84 22.55 9.81
CA VAL A 490 3.57 22.81 9.12
C VAL A 490 2.39 22.30 9.94
N TRP A 491 1.23 22.96 9.87
CA TRP A 491 0.01 22.56 10.56
C TRP A 491 -1.24 23.02 9.80
N GLY A 492 -2.35 22.32 10.02
CA GLY A 492 -3.63 22.66 9.40
C GLY A 492 -3.66 22.45 7.89
N LEU A 493 -2.88 21.50 7.38
CA LEU A 493 -2.78 21.21 5.94
C LEU A 493 -3.29 19.81 5.61
N PHE A 494 -3.78 19.65 4.38
CA PHE A 494 -3.88 18.36 3.72
C PHE A 494 -2.67 18.19 2.81
N LEU A 495 -1.81 17.23 3.12
CA LEU A 495 -0.55 17.01 2.43
C LEU A 495 -0.66 15.82 1.48
N LYS A 496 -0.19 16.00 0.25
CA LYS A 496 0.03 14.93 -0.73
C LYS A 496 1.33 15.17 -1.47
N ASP A 497 2.10 14.10 -1.68
CA ASP A 497 3.42 14.17 -2.34
C ASP A 497 4.34 15.22 -1.68
N TYR A 498 4.30 15.26 -0.33
CA TYR A 498 5.07 16.18 0.52
C TYR A 498 4.72 17.67 0.34
N LYS A 499 3.56 17.99 -0.27
CA LYS A 499 3.12 19.36 -0.51
C LYS A 499 1.66 19.57 -0.08
N PRO A 500 1.26 20.81 0.25
CA PRO A 500 -0.13 21.12 0.54
C PRO A 500 -1.00 20.97 -0.70
N ILE A 501 -2.20 20.42 -0.52
CA ILE A 501 -3.23 20.30 -1.56
C ILE A 501 -4.58 20.85 -1.05
N PRO A 502 -5.54 21.16 -1.95
CA PRO A 502 -6.89 21.54 -1.55
C PRO A 502 -7.59 20.44 -0.74
N TRP A 503 -8.45 20.87 0.18
CA TRP A 503 -9.21 20.02 1.10
C TRP A 503 -10.20 19.05 0.45
#